data_AF-A0A7S1ZE48-F1
#
_entry.id   AF-A0A7S1ZE48-F1
#
_cell.length_a   1.000
_cell.length_b   1.000
_cell.length_c   1.000
_cell.angle_alpha   90.00
_cell.angle_beta   90.00
_cell.angle_gamma   90.00
#
_symmetry.space_group_name_H-M   'P 1'
#
loop_
_entity.id
_entity.type
_entity.pdbx_description
1 polymer ?
#
loop_
_entity_poly.entity_id
_entity_poly.type
_entity_poly.pdbx_seq_one_letter_code
_entity_poly.pdbx_strand_id
1 'polypeptide(L)'
;SFCQWAWRFLIYDRYISEPPSQRFIDLCTVAKVSVFIMDELFHGYYLHCRSPYEFADCSMEEMIAQMKREENGFTTDRALDAPGVPKDCQNFQLFTSATFRRQIDKVYSSLPDRHWVRMKNTEGSRRSSSEGTNEKRQTQPPADWMQEGRCELSNF
;
A
#
# COMPACT_ATOMS: atom_id res chain seq x y z
N SER A 1 7.28 -32.43 15.16
CA SER A 1 7.65 -31.09 14.67
C SER A 1 6.98 -30.67 13.36
N PHE A 2 6.68 -31.56 12.40
CA PHE A 2 5.93 -31.19 11.19
C PHE A 2 4.45 -30.82 11.47
N CYS A 3 3.77 -31.55 12.37
CA CYS A 3 2.38 -31.27 12.73
C CYS A 3 2.17 -29.90 13.40
N GLN A 4 3.15 -29.44 14.19
CA GLN A 4 3.12 -28.10 14.79
C GLN A 4 3.26 -27.00 13.73
N TRP A 5 4.13 -27.20 12.74
CA TRP A 5 4.29 -26.28 11.62
C TRP A 5 3.03 -26.26 10.73
N ALA A 6 2.48 -27.43 10.40
CA ALA A 6 1.24 -27.54 9.63
C ALA A 6 0.04 -26.91 10.36
N TRP A 7 -0.09 -27.11 11.68
CA TRP A 7 -1.11 -26.45 12.49
C TRP A 7 -0.95 -24.92 12.49
N ARG A 8 0.28 -24.43 12.67
CA ARG A 8 0.57 -22.99 12.63
C ARG A 8 0.29 -22.39 11.26
N PHE A 9 0.65 -23.06 10.19
CA PHE A 9 0.52 -22.52 8.83
C PHE A 9 -0.91 -22.64 8.28
N LEU A 10 -1.53 -23.80 8.42
CA LEU A 10 -2.84 -24.08 7.82
C LEU A 10 -4.02 -23.59 8.66
N ILE A 11 -3.88 -23.60 9.99
CA ILE A 11 -4.99 -23.27 10.89
C ILE A 11 -4.78 -21.90 11.51
N TYR A 12 -3.60 -21.62 12.09
CA TYR A 12 -3.38 -20.34 12.74
C TYR A 12 -3.34 -19.17 11.75
N ASP A 13 -2.58 -19.29 10.66
CA ASP A 13 -2.41 -18.17 9.73
C ASP A 13 -3.64 -17.92 8.83
N ARG A 14 -4.48 -18.94 8.60
CA ARG A 14 -5.68 -18.82 7.77
C ARG A 14 -6.98 -18.56 8.53
N TYR A 15 -7.11 -19.06 9.76
CA TYR A 15 -8.37 -18.97 10.50
C TYR A 15 -8.30 -18.10 11.76
N ILE A 16 -7.13 -17.92 12.38
CA ILE A 16 -6.98 -17.16 13.63
C ILE A 16 -6.33 -15.78 13.37
N SER A 17 -5.51 -15.68 12.33
CA SER A 17 -4.96 -14.41 11.86
C SER A 17 -6.03 -13.65 11.10
N GLU A 18 -6.28 -12.38 11.46
CA GLU A 18 -7.13 -11.50 10.67
C GLU A 18 -6.67 -11.48 9.20
N PRO A 19 -7.60 -11.48 8.23
CA PRO A 19 -7.23 -11.44 6.84
C PRO A 19 -6.41 -10.16 6.57
N PRO A 20 -5.36 -10.24 5.74
CA PRO A 20 -4.46 -9.12 5.49
C PRO A 20 -5.18 -7.91 4.88
N SER A 21 -6.29 -8.14 4.17
CA SER A 21 -7.16 -7.07 3.66
C SER A 21 -7.79 -6.25 4.78
N GLN A 22 -8.27 -6.88 5.85
CA GLN A 22 -8.89 -6.19 6.97
C GLN A 22 -7.86 -5.33 7.71
N ARG A 23 -6.68 -5.90 7.98
CA ARG A 23 -5.56 -5.16 8.60
C ARG A 23 -5.14 -3.93 7.80
N PHE A 24 -5.15 -4.05 6.46
CA PHE A 24 -4.85 -2.92 5.59
C PHE A 24 -5.91 -1.81 5.70
N ILE A 25 -7.19 -2.18 5.70
CA ILE A 25 -8.30 -1.24 5.88
C ILE A 25 -8.21 -0.55 7.26
N ASP A 26 -7.93 -1.30 8.31
CA ASP A 26 -7.79 -0.79 9.67
C ASP A 26 -6.62 0.20 9.77
N LEU A 27 -5.46 -0.16 9.18
CA LEU A 27 -4.30 0.73 9.11
C LEU A 27 -4.62 2.04 8.40
N CYS A 28 -5.23 1.96 7.21
CA CYS A 28 -5.59 3.15 6.44
C CYS A 28 -6.64 4.01 7.16
N THR A 29 -7.54 3.39 7.94
CA THR A 29 -8.53 4.10 8.74
C THR A 29 -7.89 4.81 9.93
N VAL A 30 -6.99 4.16 10.67
CA VAL A 30 -6.26 4.81 11.79
C VAL A 30 -5.35 5.92 11.26
N ALA A 31 -4.67 5.69 10.14
CA ALA A 31 -3.81 6.68 9.50
C ALA A 31 -4.58 7.81 8.78
N LYS A 32 -5.91 7.70 8.64
CA LYS A 32 -6.77 8.65 7.89
C LYS A 32 -6.32 8.84 6.43
N VAL A 33 -5.84 7.78 5.78
CA VAL A 33 -5.36 7.79 4.39
C VAL A 33 -6.32 7.02 3.50
N SER A 34 -6.89 7.68 2.49
CA SER A 34 -7.65 7.01 1.43
C SER A 34 -6.73 6.58 0.30
N VAL A 35 -6.99 5.42 -0.29
CA VAL A 35 -6.12 4.81 -1.29
C VAL A 35 -6.89 4.59 -2.58
N PHE A 36 -6.29 5.00 -3.69
CA PHE A 36 -6.83 4.76 -5.03
C PHE A 36 -5.81 4.01 -5.87
N ILE A 37 -6.21 2.87 -6.43
CA ILE A 37 -5.34 1.98 -7.20
C ILE A 37 -6.04 1.64 -8.51
N MET A 38 -5.30 1.75 -9.62
CA MET A 38 -5.77 1.28 -10.93
C MET A 38 -5.05 -0.01 -11.28
N ASP A 39 -5.82 -1.05 -11.57
CA ASP A 39 -5.31 -2.33 -12.08
C ASP A 39 -5.31 -2.34 -13.62
N GLU A 40 -6.38 -1.78 -14.22
CA GLU A 40 -6.52 -1.66 -15.67
C GLU A 40 -6.77 -0.20 -16.10
N LEU A 41 -6.81 0.06 -17.42
CA LEU A 41 -6.98 1.42 -17.97
C LEU A 41 -8.31 2.09 -17.58
N PHE A 42 -9.37 1.31 -17.44
CA PHE A 42 -10.72 1.80 -17.12
C PHE A 42 -11.27 1.20 -15.83
N HIS A 43 -10.45 0.47 -15.08
CA HIS A 43 -10.87 -0.28 -13.92
C HIS A 43 -9.87 -0.11 -12.77
N GLY A 44 -10.40 0.13 -11.57
CA GLY A 44 -9.59 0.23 -10.37
C GLY A 44 -10.42 0.03 -9.11
N TYR A 45 -9.73 0.18 -7.98
CA TYR A 45 -10.29 0.07 -6.65
C TYR A 45 -10.03 1.36 -5.88
N TYR A 46 -11.04 1.77 -5.14
CA TYR A 46 -10.95 2.89 -4.22
C TYR A 46 -11.28 2.44 -2.82
N LEU A 47 -10.33 2.63 -1.93
CA LEU A 47 -10.51 2.46 -0.51
C LEU A 47 -10.77 3.83 0.10
N HIS A 48 -12.02 4.04 0.53
CA HIS A 48 -12.42 5.24 1.23
C HIS A 48 -12.18 5.07 2.73
N CYS A 49 -11.28 5.88 3.28
CA CYS A 49 -10.97 5.85 4.70
C CYS A 49 -11.53 7.09 5.37
N ARG A 50 -12.73 6.95 5.95
CA ARG A 50 -13.34 7.97 6.81
C ARG A 50 -13.09 7.61 8.27
N SER A 51 -12.02 8.16 8.81
CA SER A 51 -11.72 8.04 10.24
C SER A 51 -12.52 9.06 11.05
N PRO A 52 -13.21 8.67 12.13
CA PRO A 52 -13.87 9.60 13.06
C PRO A 52 -12.84 10.35 13.93
N TYR A 53 -11.55 10.01 13.82
CA TYR A 53 -10.48 10.68 14.54
C TYR A 53 -10.16 12.05 13.93
N GLU A 54 -9.94 13.04 14.80
CA GLU A 54 -9.60 14.40 14.41
C GLU A 54 -8.20 14.47 13.79
N PHE A 55 -7.25 13.73 14.36
CA PHE A 55 -5.85 13.69 13.95
C PHE A 55 -5.39 12.24 13.79
N ALA A 56 -4.55 11.99 12.79
CA ALA A 56 -3.90 10.69 12.60
C ALA A 56 -2.66 10.55 13.50
N ASP A 57 -1.93 11.64 13.71
CA ASP A 57 -0.74 11.70 14.57
C ASP A 57 -1.13 12.18 15.97
N CYS A 58 -1.61 11.27 16.81
CA CYS A 58 -1.92 11.55 18.20
C CYS A 58 -1.06 10.70 19.15
N SER A 59 -1.00 11.11 20.41
CA SER A 59 -0.34 10.30 21.44
C SER A 59 -1.07 8.95 21.62
N MET A 60 -0.36 7.95 22.11
CA MET A 60 -0.95 6.63 22.39
C MET A 60 -2.15 6.71 23.35
N GLU A 61 -2.12 7.64 24.31
CA GLU A 61 -3.23 7.84 25.24
C GLU A 61 -4.49 8.36 24.54
N GLU A 62 -4.34 9.37 23.68
CA GLU A 62 -5.42 9.94 22.89
C GLU A 62 -6.01 8.90 21.93
N MET A 63 -5.16 8.11 21.27
CA MET A 63 -5.57 7.02 20.39
C MET A 63 -6.41 5.98 21.15
N ILE A 64 -5.99 5.58 22.35
CA ILE A 64 -6.75 4.64 23.19
C ILE A 64 -8.09 5.24 23.62
N ALA A 65 -8.12 6.52 24.01
CA ALA A 65 -9.35 7.20 24.39
C ALA A 65 -10.34 7.31 23.21
N GLN A 66 -9.83 7.50 21.99
CA GLN A 66 -10.61 7.50 20.76
C GLN A 66 -11.17 6.11 20.43
N MET A 67 -10.37 5.05 20.52
CA MET A 67 -10.83 3.66 20.31
C MET A 67 -11.91 3.25 21.32
N LYS A 68 -11.79 3.66 22.59
CA LYS A 68 -12.84 3.43 23.60
C LYS A 68 -14.14 4.18 23.27
N ARG A 69 -14.06 5.35 22.63
CA ARG A 69 -15.28 6.06 22.17
C ARG A 69 -15.95 5.34 21.00
N GLU A 70 -15.16 4.78 20.09
CA GLU A 70 -15.67 3.91 19.02
C GLU A 70 -16.35 2.66 19.57
N GLU A 71 -15.74 1.97 20.53
CA GLU A 71 -16.31 0.78 21.19
C GLU A 71 -17.67 1.08 21.83
N ASN A 72 -17.80 2.27 22.42
CA ASN A 72 -19.05 2.74 23.01
C ASN A 72 -20.08 3.25 21.98
N GLY A 73 -19.79 3.19 20.69
CA GLY A 73 -20.71 3.57 19.61
C GLY A 73 -20.92 5.07 19.44
N PHE A 74 -20.03 5.91 19.98
CA PHE A 74 -20.15 7.38 19.89
C PHE A 74 -19.56 7.97 18.60
N THR A 75 -19.29 7.15 17.59
CA THR A 75 -18.63 7.58 16.35
C THR A 75 -19.50 7.42 15.13
N THR A 76 -19.30 8.34 14.18
CA THR A 76 -20.01 8.36 12.89
C THR A 76 -19.59 7.18 12.02
N ASP A 77 -20.54 6.64 11.24
CA ASP A 77 -20.30 5.56 10.27
C ASP A 77 -19.11 5.86 9.34
N ARG A 78 -18.34 4.80 9.04
CA ARG A 78 -17.10 4.89 8.25
C ARG A 78 -17.32 4.74 6.73
N ALA A 79 -18.50 4.32 6.30
CA ALA A 79 -18.82 4.18 4.88
C ALA A 79 -19.17 5.51 4.21
N LEU A 80 -19.23 5.45 2.88
CA LEU A 80 -19.77 6.52 2.05
C LEU A 80 -21.28 6.62 2.28
N ASP A 81 -21.77 7.81 2.63
CA ASP A 81 -23.22 8.08 2.73
C ASP A 81 -23.79 8.25 1.32
N ALA A 82 -23.97 7.11 0.64
CA ALA A 82 -24.53 7.04 -0.70
C ALA A 82 -25.79 6.16 -0.70
N PRO A 83 -26.86 6.57 -1.41
CA PRO A 83 -28.10 5.81 -1.45
C PRO A 83 -27.85 4.42 -2.04
N GLY A 84 -28.19 3.39 -1.27
CA GLY A 84 -28.06 1.98 -1.67
C GLY A 84 -26.72 1.32 -1.32
N VAL A 85 -25.79 2.04 -0.68
CA VAL A 85 -24.52 1.46 -0.20
C VAL A 85 -24.66 0.99 1.25
N PRO A 86 -24.18 -0.22 1.60
CA PRO A 86 -24.12 -0.66 2.99
C PRO A 86 -23.27 0.28 3.84
N LYS A 87 -23.73 0.60 5.05
CA LYS A 87 -23.09 1.54 5.99
C LYS A 87 -21.69 1.15 6.48
N ASP A 88 -21.23 -0.05 6.14
CA ASP A 88 -19.91 -0.57 6.50
C ASP A 88 -19.01 -0.80 5.28
N CYS A 89 -19.45 -0.45 4.06
CA CYS A 89 -18.65 -0.64 2.86
C CYS A 89 -17.63 0.48 2.69
N GLN A 90 -16.34 0.15 2.81
CA GLN A 90 -15.23 1.10 2.64
C GLN A 90 -14.44 0.87 1.34
N ASN A 91 -14.58 -0.31 0.73
CA ASN A 91 -13.94 -0.64 -0.53
C ASN A 91 -14.94 -0.50 -1.70
N PHE A 92 -14.49 0.13 -2.77
CA PHE A 92 -15.33 0.41 -3.93
C PHE A 92 -14.61 0.00 -5.20
N GLN A 93 -15.36 -0.67 -6.08
CA GLN A 93 -14.93 -0.90 -7.44
C GLN A 93 -15.24 0.34 -8.26
N LEU A 94 -14.25 0.86 -8.98
CA LEU A 94 -14.41 2.04 -9.83
C LEU A 94 -14.18 1.68 -11.29
N PHE A 95 -15.04 2.25 -12.13
CA PHE A 95 -14.87 2.29 -13.57
C PHE A 95 -14.63 3.73 -13.99
N THR A 96 -13.47 3.98 -14.60
CA THR A 96 -13.00 5.34 -14.90
C THR A 96 -12.99 5.61 -16.40
N SER A 97 -13.17 6.86 -16.80
CA SER A 97 -13.07 7.26 -18.21
C SER A 97 -11.63 7.39 -18.69
N ALA A 98 -11.43 7.37 -20.01
CA ALA A 98 -10.12 7.65 -20.63
C ALA A 98 -9.55 9.01 -20.26
N THR A 99 -10.41 10.00 -20.04
CA THR A 99 -10.00 11.36 -19.65
C THR A 99 -9.43 11.39 -18.25
N PHE A 100 -10.06 10.68 -17.30
CA PHE A 100 -9.57 10.54 -15.93
C PHE A 100 -8.20 9.85 -15.92
N ARG A 101 -8.05 8.76 -16.68
CA ARG A 101 -6.78 8.04 -16.78
C ARG A 101 -5.65 8.93 -17.28
N ARG A 102 -5.88 9.73 -18.33
CA ARG A 102 -4.88 10.68 -18.85
C ARG A 102 -4.44 11.70 -17.81
N GLN A 103 -5.34 12.17 -16.96
CA GLN A 103 -5.00 13.10 -15.88
C GLN A 103 -4.13 12.43 -14.83
N ILE A 104 -4.47 11.21 -14.45
CA ILE A 104 -3.65 10.40 -13.55
C ILE A 104 -2.27 10.16 -14.14
N ASP A 105 -2.16 9.67 -15.37
CA ASP A 105 -0.87 9.41 -16.02
C ASP A 105 -0.01 10.68 -16.09
N LYS A 106 -0.64 11.85 -16.31
CA LYS A 106 0.06 13.15 -16.28
C LYS A 106 0.65 13.42 -14.89
N VAL A 107 -0.11 13.22 -13.81
CA VAL A 107 0.40 13.38 -12.44
C VAL A 107 1.53 12.40 -12.15
N TYR A 108 1.37 11.13 -12.52
CA TYR A 108 2.41 10.11 -12.33
C TYR A 108 3.68 10.42 -13.13
N SER A 109 3.56 10.91 -14.37
CA SER A 109 4.70 11.31 -15.21
C SER A 109 5.48 12.52 -14.65
N SER A 110 4.83 13.34 -13.83
CA SER A 110 5.44 14.51 -13.20
C SER A 110 6.20 14.19 -11.90
N LEU A 111 6.03 12.98 -11.36
CA LEU A 111 6.76 12.55 -10.18
C LEU A 111 8.19 12.18 -10.61
N PRO A 112 9.23 12.83 -10.05
CA PRO A 112 10.60 12.47 -10.36
C PRO A 112 10.85 11.01 -9.99
N ASP A 113 11.57 10.29 -10.85
CA ASP A 113 11.88 8.86 -10.85
C ASP A 113 12.69 8.36 -9.62
N ARG A 114 12.67 9.12 -8.52
CA ARG A 114 13.49 8.95 -7.32
C ARG A 114 12.91 7.98 -6.29
N HIS A 115 11.63 7.64 -6.37
CA HIS A 115 10.99 6.84 -5.31
C HIS A 115 11.30 5.33 -5.41
N TRP A 116 11.38 4.76 -6.61
CA TRP A 116 11.65 3.32 -6.78
C TRP A 116 13.13 2.96 -6.48
N VAL A 117 14.06 3.88 -6.74
CA VAL A 117 15.50 3.68 -6.46
C VAL A 117 15.81 3.66 -4.95
N ARG A 118 15.03 4.38 -4.12
CA ARG A 118 15.27 4.44 -2.67
C ARG A 118 14.89 3.16 -1.93
N MET A 119 13.91 2.39 -2.42
CA MET A 119 13.53 1.12 -1.80
C MET A 119 14.57 0.02 -2.03
N LYS A 120 15.15 -0.09 -3.24
CA LYS A 120 16.26 -1.02 -3.50
C LYS A 120 17.51 -0.71 -2.67
N ASN A 121 17.84 0.58 -2.49
CA ASN A 121 19.01 0.96 -1.69
C ASN A 121 18.81 0.73 -0.18
N THR A 122 17.58 0.75 0.33
CA THR A 122 17.30 0.50 1.75
C THR A 122 17.37 -1.00 2.09
N GLU A 123 16.97 -1.88 1.17
CA GLU A 123 17.18 -3.33 1.29
C GLU A 123 18.66 -3.72 1.12
N GLY A 124 19.38 -3.06 0.20
CA GLY A 124 20.83 -3.24 0.07
C GLY A 124 21.61 -2.80 1.31
N SER A 125 21.21 -1.68 1.93
CA SER A 125 21.85 -1.16 3.15
C SER A 125 21.61 -2.03 4.38
N ARG A 126 20.42 -2.67 4.51
CA ARG A 126 20.16 -3.64 5.59
C ARG A 126 20.96 -4.94 5.45
N ARG A 127 21.31 -5.35 4.22
CA ARG A 127 22.19 -6.51 3.98
C ARG A 127 23.66 -6.19 4.18
N SER A 128 24.10 -4.94 3.98
CA SER A 128 25.50 -4.54 4.18
C SER A 128 25.91 -4.36 5.65
N SER A 129 24.98 -4.29 6.60
CA SER A 129 25.34 -4.22 8.03
C SER A 129 25.78 -5.56 8.64
N SER A 130 25.71 -6.66 7.88
CA SER A 130 26.12 -8.00 8.34
C SER A 130 27.42 -8.53 7.72
N GLU A 131 28.10 -7.79 6.83
CA GLU A 131 29.37 -8.23 6.25
C GLU A 131 30.46 -7.19 6.48
N GLY A 132 31.34 -7.51 7.42
CA GLY A 132 32.54 -6.73 7.70
C GLY A 132 33.53 -6.73 6.54
N THR A 133 34.23 -5.60 6.40
CA THR A 133 35.59 -5.46 5.84
C THR A 133 35.95 -6.34 4.63
N ASN A 134 35.81 -5.81 3.41
CA ASN A 134 36.95 -5.80 2.47
C ASN A 134 36.75 -4.84 1.28
N GLU A 135 37.88 -4.44 0.74
CA GLU A 135 38.22 -3.35 -0.17
C GLU A 135 37.81 -3.59 -1.65
N LYS A 136 37.57 -2.48 -2.38
CA LYS A 136 37.79 -2.22 -3.83
C LYS A 136 36.64 -2.28 -4.86
N ARG A 137 36.67 -1.20 -5.66
CA ARG A 137 36.38 -1.05 -7.11
C ARG A 137 34.96 -0.68 -7.52
N GLN A 138 34.70 0.63 -7.59
CA GLN A 138 33.72 1.21 -8.51
C GLN A 138 34.09 0.83 -9.95
N THR A 139 33.22 0.09 -10.62
CA THR A 139 33.17 0.01 -12.08
C THR A 139 31.81 0.52 -12.51
N GLN A 140 31.79 1.72 -13.10
CA GLN A 140 30.63 2.16 -13.89
C GLN A 140 30.51 1.26 -15.12
N PRO A 141 29.30 0.79 -15.46
CA PRO A 141 29.12 -0.01 -16.66
C PRO A 141 29.20 0.85 -17.93
N PRO A 142 29.66 0.29 -19.08
CA PRO A 142 29.86 1.03 -20.32
C PRO A 142 28.52 1.46 -20.95
N ALA A 143 28.56 2.57 -21.71
CA ALA A 143 27.38 3.21 -22.32
C ALA A 143 26.62 2.34 -23.35
N ASP A 144 27.17 1.20 -23.77
CA ASP A 144 26.64 0.39 -24.85
C ASP A 144 25.41 -0.46 -24.44
N TRP A 145 25.20 -0.73 -23.14
CA TRP A 145 24.05 -1.51 -22.66
C TRP A 145 22.70 -0.76 -22.74
N MET A 146 22.69 0.54 -23.01
CA MET A 146 21.45 1.31 -23.19
C MET A 146 20.82 1.16 -24.57
N GLN A 147 21.55 0.65 -25.58
CA GLN A 147 20.98 0.51 -26.92
C GLN A 147 20.22 -0.82 -27.10
N GLU A 148 20.67 -1.88 -26.45
CA GLU A 148 20.09 -3.23 -26.61
C GLU A 148 18.66 -3.32 -26.05
N GLY A 149 18.36 -2.58 -24.97
CA GLY A 149 17.00 -2.52 -24.40
C GLY A 149 15.98 -1.70 -25.21
N ARG A 150 16.42 -0.87 -26.17
CA ARG A 150 15.49 -0.12 -27.04
C ARG A 150 14.99 -0.94 -28.23
N CYS A 151 15.75 -1.94 -28.67
CA CYS A 151 15.38 -2.79 -29.81
C CYS A 151 14.31 -3.83 -29.46
N GLU A 152 14.20 -4.26 -28.20
CA GLU A 152 13.17 -5.24 -27.80
C GLU A 152 11.76 -4.65 -27.65
N LEU A 153 11.63 -3.32 -27.56
CA LEU A 153 10.35 -2.62 -27.39
C LEU A 153 9.71 -2.17 -28.71
N SER A 154 10.33 -2.41 -29.87
CA SER A 154 9.73 -2.11 -31.18
C SER A 154 9.03 -3.31 -31.83
N ASN A 155 8.97 -4.46 -31.15
CA ASN A 155 8.29 -5.67 -31.64
C ASN A 155 7.05 -6.05 -30.80
N PHE A 156 6.44 -5.07 -30.12
CA PHE A 156 5.08 -5.16 -29.58
C PHE A 156 4.27 -3.93 -30.00
#